data_AF-A0A0D3E0S4-F1
#
_entry.id   AF-A0A0D3E0S4-F1
#
_cell.length_a   1.000
_cell.length_b   1.000
_cell.length_c   1.000
_cell.angle_alpha   90.00
_cell.angle_beta   90.00
_cell.angle_gamma   90.00
#
_symmetry.space_group_name_H-M   'P 1'
#
loop_
_entity.id
_entity.type
_entity.pdbx_description
1 polymer ?
#
loop_
_entity_poly.entity_id
_entity_poly.type
_entity_poly.pdbx_seq_one_letter_code
_entity_poly.pdbx_strand_id
1 'polypeptide(L)'
;NKIKSKLFFSLQVVFAHSLSHPRSSATSPAVSPVPPFLTCWMGTSSGSNHPHQMLPPRQQLRTGALETTLSLVSHDGHEPRSNNNSDLVRESPAESASSQETWPLADPIAAKKTAVKQKTEPEEQQQQTVMHHVSSADKVSVRDIARERVELVAERMQRLPDEFLEELKNGLKAVLEGNVEEFVFLQKLVQSRSDLKNSATLLRAHRSQLEILVAINTGIQAFLHPNISLSQSSLVEIFLHKRCRNIPCQNQLPADGCRCDVCATRKGFCSLCMCVICNKFDFSVNTCRWIGCDSCSHWTHTDCAIRDGQITAKSASGRSGEMMFKCRACNHASELIGFVKDVFQHCASNWDRECLVKELDFVSRIFRGSEDQRGRKLFWKCEEVMDTIKGGLAETTVAKLILMFFQEIELDSAMSFENGGLIAPQDACTRIAEVVQETLRKMEVVSEEKMRMFKKARMALETCDRELEDKAKEVAELKAERQKKKLQIDELERIVRLKQAEADMFQLKANEAKREGERLQRIILAKTDKSEEEYASNYLKQRMSEAEAEKQYLFEKIKLQESSRVAASQSSGGGGDPSQVLMYSKIRDLLHGYSLSPKVDPQSNERHPFRSNP
;
A
#
# COMPACT_ATOMS: atom_id res chain seq x y z
N ASN A 1 -9.44 18.89 2.83
CA ASN A 1 -8.02 18.60 3.16
C ASN A 1 -7.49 19.21 4.46
N LYS A 2 -8.37 19.74 5.31
CA LYS A 2 -8.24 19.71 6.78
C LYS A 2 -9.50 18.97 7.25
N ILE A 3 -9.44 18.15 8.30
CA ILE A 3 -10.52 17.23 8.78
C ILE A 3 -10.57 15.84 8.08
N LYS A 4 -9.45 15.12 8.00
CA LYS A 4 -9.44 13.65 7.77
C LYS A 4 -8.36 12.94 8.61
N SER A 5 -8.33 13.19 9.91
CA SER A 5 -7.48 12.44 10.86
C SER A 5 -8.14 12.12 12.20
N LYS A 6 -9.47 12.28 12.32
CA LYS A 6 -10.23 11.99 13.54
C LYS A 6 -11.27 10.91 13.28
N LEU A 7 -10.83 9.68 13.09
CA LEU A 7 -11.63 8.45 13.17
C LEU A 7 -10.70 7.23 13.06
N PHE A 8 -9.83 7.03 14.06
CA PHE A 8 -9.11 5.77 14.26
C PHE A 8 -8.84 5.49 15.74
N PHE A 9 -9.72 5.98 16.63
CA PHE A 9 -9.60 5.82 18.09
C PHE A 9 -10.46 4.68 18.66
N SER A 10 -10.81 3.67 17.85
CA SER A 10 -11.49 2.44 18.32
C SER A 10 -10.72 1.14 18.06
N LEU A 11 -9.43 1.19 17.72
CA LEU A 11 -8.61 -0.03 17.58
C LEU A 11 -7.27 -0.02 18.33
N GLN A 12 -7.01 0.96 19.20
CA GLN A 12 -5.75 1.05 19.95
C GLN A 12 -5.76 0.41 21.35
N VAL A 13 -6.88 -0.18 21.79
CA VAL A 13 -6.94 -0.92 23.07
C VAL A 13 -6.27 -2.31 22.99
N VAL A 14 -5.89 -2.79 21.80
CA VAL A 14 -5.27 -4.12 21.64
C VAL A 14 -3.73 -4.09 21.64
N PHE A 15 -3.10 -2.92 21.54
CA PHE A 15 -1.63 -2.84 21.34
C PHE A 15 -0.78 -2.71 22.61
N ALA A 16 -1.38 -2.74 23.81
CA ALA A 16 -0.66 -2.66 25.09
C ALA A 16 -0.66 -3.97 25.90
N HIS A 17 -1.27 -5.05 25.43
CA HIS A 17 -1.37 -6.33 26.15
C HIS A 17 -0.89 -7.53 25.31
N SER A 18 0.39 -7.57 24.97
CA SER A 18 1.04 -8.78 24.44
C SER A 18 2.50 -8.89 24.88
N LEU A 19 2.76 -8.77 26.18
CA LEU A 19 3.88 -9.47 26.85
C LEU A 19 3.38 -9.87 28.24
N SER A 20 3.35 -11.18 28.51
CA SER A 20 2.89 -11.92 29.71
C SER A 20 1.40 -12.31 29.81
N HIS A 21 1.14 -13.56 30.19
CA HIS A 21 -0.12 -14.32 30.34
C HIS A 21 -0.08 -15.03 31.73
N PRO A 22 -1.15 -15.67 32.28
CA PRO A 22 -2.59 -15.70 31.91
C PRO A 22 -3.62 -15.64 33.08
N ARG A 23 -4.93 -15.60 32.70
CA ARG A 23 -6.20 -16.01 33.39
C ARG A 23 -6.80 -15.17 34.55
N SER A 24 -7.98 -14.56 34.33
CA SER A 24 -9.31 -15.09 34.76
C SER A 24 -10.47 -14.15 34.37
N SER A 25 -11.67 -14.73 34.25
CA SER A 25 -12.97 -14.28 33.71
C SER A 25 -13.76 -13.23 34.52
N ALA A 26 -14.53 -12.35 33.83
CA ALA A 26 -15.96 -12.04 34.08
C ALA A 26 -16.51 -10.92 33.16
N THR A 27 -17.84 -10.87 33.04
CA THR A 27 -18.71 -10.29 31.99
C THR A 27 -19.35 -8.91 32.27
N SER A 28 -19.51 -8.11 31.20
CA SER A 28 -20.57 -7.09 30.90
C SER A 28 -20.57 -5.70 31.61
N PRO A 29 -21.30 -4.67 31.09
CA PRO A 29 -21.29 -4.11 29.74
C PRO A 29 -20.97 -2.58 29.72
N ALA A 30 -20.75 -2.06 28.51
CA ALA A 30 -20.20 -0.74 28.20
C ALA A 30 -21.17 0.44 28.38
N VAL A 31 -20.64 1.55 28.91
CA VAL A 31 -21.13 2.92 28.73
C VAL A 31 -19.91 3.80 28.43
N SER A 32 -19.86 4.37 27.23
CA SER A 32 -18.80 5.27 26.76
C SER A 32 -19.21 6.73 26.90
N PRO A 33 -18.27 7.64 27.23
CA PRO A 33 -18.33 9.00 26.73
C PRO A 33 -17.06 9.39 25.95
N VAL A 34 -17.29 10.09 24.85
CA VAL A 34 -16.30 10.74 24.00
C VAL A 34 -15.77 12.01 24.69
N PRO A 35 -14.46 12.32 24.65
CA PRO A 35 -13.99 13.67 24.94
C PRO A 35 -13.56 14.42 23.65
N PRO A 36 -13.76 15.75 23.60
CA PRO A 36 -13.37 16.59 22.48
C PRO A 36 -11.89 16.97 22.56
N PHE A 37 -11.11 16.71 21.51
CA PHE A 37 -9.75 17.23 21.36
C PHE A 37 -9.74 18.51 20.53
N LEU A 38 -9.38 19.63 21.16
CA LEU A 38 -8.84 20.80 20.49
C LEU A 38 -7.51 21.19 21.14
N THR A 39 -6.48 21.23 20.31
CA THR A 39 -5.29 22.06 20.45
C THR A 39 -5.69 23.51 20.75
N CYS A 40 -5.40 23.99 21.95
CA CYS A 40 -5.33 25.42 22.23
C CYS A 40 -4.27 25.64 23.32
N TRP A 41 -3.03 25.82 22.90
CA TRP A 41 -2.01 26.52 23.69
C TRP A 41 -1.53 27.67 22.80
N MET A 42 -2.22 28.80 22.90
CA MET A 42 -1.68 30.12 22.57
C MET A 42 -1.94 30.97 23.80
N GLY A 43 -0.85 31.34 24.48
CA GLY A 43 -0.89 32.23 25.64
C GLY A 43 -1.33 33.63 25.26
N THR A 44 -2.06 34.28 26.16
CA THR A 44 -2.31 35.72 26.14
C THR A 44 -1.83 36.34 27.44
N SER A 45 -0.85 37.23 27.39
CA SER A 45 -0.78 38.41 28.27
C SER A 45 0.29 39.39 27.78
N SER A 46 -0.15 40.56 27.32
CA SER A 46 0.18 41.87 27.90
C SER A 46 -0.06 42.99 26.89
N GLY A 47 -0.86 43.97 27.30
CA GLY A 47 -1.34 45.06 26.47
C GLY A 47 -0.33 46.19 26.29
N SER A 48 -0.50 46.91 25.19
CA SER A 48 -0.13 48.31 25.08
C SER A 48 -1.19 49.03 24.24
N ASN A 49 -1.76 50.09 24.82
CA ASN A 49 -2.71 51.00 24.16
C ASN A 49 -1.97 51.93 23.20
N HIS A 50 -2.60 52.31 22.09
CA HIS A 50 -2.92 53.69 21.59
C HIS A 50 -3.26 53.67 20.08
N PRO A 51 -4.02 54.66 19.55
CA PRO A 51 -5.14 54.41 18.61
C PRO A 51 -4.92 54.87 17.15
N HIS A 52 -5.99 54.77 16.33
CA HIS A 52 -6.27 55.27 14.96
C HIS A 52 -6.25 54.17 13.86
N GLN A 53 -7.11 54.07 12.84
CA GLN A 53 -8.27 54.81 12.32
C GLN A 53 -8.89 53.96 11.16
N MET A 54 -10.18 54.18 10.81
CA MET A 54 -10.96 53.38 9.84
C MET A 54 -10.62 53.65 8.34
N LEU A 55 -10.59 52.56 7.54
CA LEU A 55 -11.03 52.29 6.13
C LEU A 55 -10.71 53.31 4.99
N PRO A 56 -10.62 52.96 3.67
CA PRO A 56 -11.48 52.01 2.93
C PRO A 56 -10.79 51.27 1.71
N PRO A 57 -11.54 50.58 0.79
CA PRO A 57 -11.02 49.51 -0.09
C PRO A 57 -10.77 49.93 -1.55
N ARG A 58 -9.90 49.19 -2.25
CA ARG A 58 -9.65 49.22 -3.70
C ARG A 58 -8.82 47.97 -4.07
N GLN A 59 -8.83 47.38 -5.26
CA GLN A 59 -9.67 47.40 -6.45
C GLN A 59 -9.19 46.20 -7.27
N GLN A 60 -10.07 45.61 -8.08
CA GLN A 60 -9.72 44.69 -9.16
C GLN A 60 -8.66 45.29 -10.09
N LEU A 61 -7.77 44.45 -10.64
CA LEU A 61 -7.13 44.74 -11.92
C LEU A 61 -7.22 43.53 -12.85
N ARG A 62 -7.74 43.80 -14.05
CA ARG A 62 -7.85 42.96 -15.23
C ARG A 62 -6.50 42.82 -15.94
N THR A 63 -6.36 41.72 -16.69
CA THR A 63 -5.73 41.60 -18.03
C THR A 63 -6.10 40.19 -18.53
N GLY A 64 -6.58 39.91 -19.73
CA GLY A 64 -6.87 40.64 -20.95
C GLY A 64 -7.31 39.58 -21.96
N ALA A 65 -8.41 39.83 -22.66
CA ALA A 65 -9.01 38.94 -23.66
C ALA A 65 -8.43 39.16 -25.06
N LEU A 66 -8.49 38.12 -25.90
CA LEU A 66 -8.61 38.12 -27.37
C LEU A 66 -9.12 36.71 -27.72
N GLU A 67 -10.44 36.46 -27.75
CA GLU A 67 -11.36 36.59 -28.89
C GLU A 67 -10.89 35.92 -30.19
N THR A 68 -11.54 34.80 -30.56
CA THR A 68 -12.18 34.69 -31.87
C THR A 68 -13.45 33.84 -31.77
N THR A 69 -14.51 34.44 -32.28
CA THR A 69 -15.92 34.06 -32.50
C THR A 69 -16.09 32.72 -33.26
N LEU A 70 -17.19 31.96 -33.12
CA LEU A 70 -18.54 32.28 -33.61
C LEU A 70 -19.64 31.40 -32.98
N SER A 71 -20.85 31.97 -33.03
CA SER A 71 -22.05 31.67 -32.25
C SER A 71 -22.96 30.57 -32.81
N LEU A 72 -23.76 29.99 -31.91
CA LEU A 72 -24.99 29.22 -32.12
C LEU A 72 -26.04 29.97 -32.96
N VAL A 73 -26.90 29.21 -33.68
CA VAL A 73 -28.37 29.38 -33.68
C VAL A 73 -29.08 28.01 -33.88
N SER A 74 -30.09 27.77 -33.04
CA SER A 74 -31.05 26.65 -33.01
C SER A 74 -32.22 26.81 -33.99
N HIS A 75 -32.92 25.73 -34.37
CA HIS A 75 -34.37 25.57 -34.16
C HIS A 75 -34.91 24.16 -34.52
N ASP A 76 -35.79 23.69 -33.63
CA ASP A 76 -36.99 22.83 -33.78
C ASP A 76 -36.90 21.52 -34.57
N GLY A 77 -37.43 20.37 -34.12
CA GLY A 77 -38.56 20.12 -33.23
C GLY A 77 -39.52 19.18 -33.98
N HIS A 78 -39.73 17.95 -33.48
CA HIS A 78 -40.94 17.11 -33.58
C HIS A 78 -40.63 15.60 -33.48
N GLU A 79 -41.08 15.01 -32.38
CA GLU A 79 -41.50 13.61 -32.24
C GLU A 79 -42.81 13.37 -33.04
N PRO A 80 -43.11 12.13 -33.52
CA PRO A 80 -43.78 11.15 -32.64
C PRO A 80 -43.51 9.65 -32.87
N ARG A 81 -43.71 8.89 -31.78
CA ARG A 81 -44.10 7.47 -31.60
C ARG A 81 -44.66 6.67 -32.80
N SER A 82 -44.28 5.39 -32.92
CA SER A 82 -45.15 4.18 -32.70
C SER A 82 -44.62 2.88 -33.35
N ASN A 83 -44.58 1.80 -32.54
CA ASN A 83 -44.74 0.35 -32.82
C ASN A 83 -44.57 -0.23 -34.24
N ASN A 84 -43.73 -1.28 -34.39
CA ASN A 84 -44.14 -2.70 -34.53
C ASN A 84 -42.97 -3.62 -34.93
N ASN A 85 -43.05 -4.87 -34.47
CA ASN A 85 -42.20 -6.02 -34.80
C ASN A 85 -42.25 -6.41 -36.29
N SER A 86 -41.13 -6.91 -36.84
CA SER A 86 -41.04 -8.26 -37.45
C SER A 86 -39.66 -8.54 -38.07
N ASP A 87 -39.08 -9.64 -37.62
CA ASP A 87 -38.24 -10.63 -38.30
C ASP A 87 -37.55 -10.40 -39.67
N LEU A 88 -36.28 -10.88 -39.66
CA LEU A 88 -35.59 -11.70 -40.67
C LEU A 88 -34.87 -11.05 -41.89
N VAL A 89 -33.70 -11.66 -42.15
CA VAL A 89 -32.90 -11.73 -43.40
C VAL A 89 -31.67 -10.82 -43.48
N ARG A 90 -30.55 -11.39 -43.01
CA ARG A 90 -29.31 -11.72 -43.75
C ARG A 90 -28.89 -10.76 -44.89
N GLU A 91 -27.70 -10.17 -44.78
CA GLU A 91 -26.53 -10.42 -45.66
C GLU A 91 -25.38 -9.46 -45.31
N SER A 92 -24.19 -10.01 -45.08
CA SER A 92 -22.91 -9.30 -45.19
C SER A 92 -22.42 -9.40 -46.65
N PRO A 93 -21.49 -8.54 -47.11
CA PRO A 93 -20.09 -8.97 -47.07
C PRO A 93 -19.05 -7.86 -46.86
N ALA A 94 -17.91 -8.25 -46.29
CA ALA A 94 -16.67 -7.49 -46.23
C ALA A 94 -15.66 -8.07 -47.23
N GLU A 95 -14.94 -7.19 -47.95
CA GLU A 95 -13.84 -7.52 -48.86
C GLU A 95 -12.46 -7.31 -48.20
N SER A 96 -11.66 -8.37 -48.24
CA SER A 96 -10.23 -8.54 -48.60
C SER A 96 -9.15 -7.46 -48.34
N ALA A 97 -8.03 -7.90 -47.73
CA ALA A 97 -6.62 -7.87 -48.23
C ALA A 97 -5.63 -8.31 -47.10
N SER A 98 -4.90 -9.44 -47.21
CA SER A 98 -3.48 -9.63 -47.68
C SER A 98 -2.42 -8.95 -46.77
N SER A 99 -1.33 -9.55 -46.24
CA SER A 99 -0.25 -10.39 -46.82
C SER A 99 0.86 -10.78 -45.80
N GLN A 100 1.61 -11.87 -46.10
CA GLN A 100 3.01 -12.27 -45.74
C GLN A 100 3.40 -12.54 -44.26
N GLU A 101 4.23 -13.53 -43.84
CA GLU A 101 5.53 -14.11 -44.29
C GLU A 101 5.65 -15.61 -43.81
N THR A 102 6.04 -16.62 -44.61
CA THR A 102 7.38 -17.19 -44.96
C THR A 102 8.23 -17.78 -43.80
N TRP A 103 8.40 -19.12 -43.78
CA TRP A 103 9.37 -19.89 -42.96
C TRP A 103 10.42 -20.59 -43.85
N PRO A 104 11.64 -20.88 -43.35
CA PRO A 104 12.52 -21.89 -43.92
C PRO A 104 12.71 -23.14 -43.03
N LEU A 105 12.96 -24.26 -43.73
CA LEU A 105 13.14 -25.66 -43.33
C LEU A 105 14.45 -25.95 -42.56
N ALA A 106 14.44 -27.00 -41.71
CA ALA A 106 15.61 -27.76 -41.25
C ALA A 106 16.12 -28.71 -42.36
N ASP A 107 17.38 -29.15 -42.42
CA ASP A 107 18.04 -30.23 -41.62
C ASP A 107 19.51 -30.42 -42.15
N PRO A 108 20.42 -31.37 -41.74
CA PRO A 108 20.42 -32.33 -40.61
C PRO A 108 21.82 -32.65 -39.96
N ILE A 109 21.84 -33.63 -39.03
CA ILE A 109 22.90 -34.60 -38.59
C ILE A 109 24.10 -34.14 -37.70
N ALA A 110 24.19 -34.65 -36.47
CA ALA A 110 25.33 -35.47 -35.97
C ALA A 110 25.13 -36.03 -34.54
N ALA A 111 25.54 -37.29 -34.38
CA ALA A 111 25.39 -38.15 -33.21
C ALA A 111 26.36 -37.83 -32.05
N LYS A 112 25.99 -38.21 -30.82
CA LYS A 112 26.72 -39.19 -29.97
C LYS A 112 25.97 -39.54 -28.67
N LYS A 113 26.01 -40.84 -28.38
CA LYS A 113 25.50 -41.54 -27.19
C LYS A 113 26.43 -41.31 -25.99
N THR A 114 25.88 -41.36 -24.78
CA THR A 114 26.29 -42.29 -23.70
C THR A 114 25.21 -42.36 -22.62
N ALA A 115 24.90 -43.57 -22.19
CA ALA A 115 23.93 -43.93 -21.17
C ALA A 115 24.64 -44.46 -19.93
N VAL A 116 24.08 -44.23 -18.72
CA VAL A 116 24.25 -45.13 -17.56
C VAL A 116 22.94 -45.17 -16.73
N LYS A 117 22.42 -46.41 -16.60
CA LYS A 117 21.41 -47.02 -15.69
C LYS A 117 21.70 -46.72 -14.21
N GLN A 118 20.88 -46.88 -13.17
CA GLN A 118 19.58 -47.49 -12.78
C GLN A 118 19.34 -46.97 -11.33
N LYS A 119 18.16 -46.89 -10.70
CA LYS A 119 17.32 -48.02 -10.23
C LYS A 119 16.09 -47.46 -9.45
N THR A 120 14.92 -47.98 -9.76
CA THR A 120 13.58 -47.88 -9.11
C THR A 120 13.52 -48.83 -7.88
N GLU A 121 12.82 -48.64 -6.75
CA GLU A 121 11.38 -48.48 -6.37
C GLU A 121 11.28 -48.43 -4.79
N PRO A 122 10.09 -48.39 -4.10
CA PRO A 122 8.87 -47.59 -4.27
C PRO A 122 8.34 -46.95 -2.94
N GLU A 123 7.36 -46.04 -3.12
CA GLU A 123 6.23 -45.65 -2.26
C GLU A 123 6.37 -45.38 -0.74
N GLU A 124 6.06 -44.14 -0.35
CA GLU A 124 5.10 -43.87 0.73
C GLU A 124 4.36 -42.55 0.48
N GLN A 125 3.03 -42.63 0.46
CA GLN A 125 2.09 -41.53 0.22
C GLN A 125 2.00 -40.63 1.44
N GLN A 126 2.37 -39.36 1.31
CA GLN A 126 1.85 -38.29 2.16
C GLN A 126 1.39 -37.11 1.30
N GLN A 127 0.11 -36.81 1.43
CA GLN A 127 -0.54 -35.62 0.88
C GLN A 127 0.20 -34.37 1.37
N GLN A 128 0.86 -33.66 0.47
CA GLN A 128 1.35 -32.31 0.75
C GLN A 128 0.95 -31.36 -0.36
N THR A 129 0.17 -30.38 0.09
CA THR A 129 -0.27 -29.12 -0.49
C THR A 129 0.68 -28.60 -1.57
N VAL A 130 0.11 -28.14 -2.69
CA VAL A 130 0.81 -27.51 -3.82
C VAL A 130 1.62 -26.30 -3.30
N MET A 131 2.87 -26.52 -2.91
CA MET A 131 3.84 -25.44 -2.69
C MET A 131 4.40 -25.05 -4.06
N HIS A 132 4.15 -23.81 -4.47
CA HIS A 132 4.92 -23.18 -5.53
C HIS A 132 6.41 -23.19 -5.11
N HIS A 133 7.20 -24.09 -5.69
CA HIS A 133 8.64 -24.14 -5.46
C HIS A 133 9.29 -22.89 -6.09
N VAL A 134 9.50 -21.86 -5.28
CA VAL A 134 10.37 -20.72 -5.62
C VAL A 134 11.80 -21.24 -5.71
N SER A 135 12.44 -21.07 -6.88
CA SER A 135 13.84 -21.45 -7.09
C SER A 135 14.75 -20.72 -6.08
N SER A 136 15.76 -21.42 -5.55
CA SER A 136 16.72 -20.86 -4.58
C SER A 136 17.42 -19.58 -5.06
N ALA A 137 17.48 -19.35 -6.37
CA ALA A 137 18.09 -18.17 -6.99
C ALA A 137 17.20 -16.90 -6.91
N ASP A 138 15.89 -17.07 -6.69
CA ASP A 138 14.91 -15.97 -6.65
C ASP A 138 14.58 -15.49 -5.24
N LYS A 139 15.16 -16.13 -4.21
CA LYS A 139 14.91 -15.76 -2.81
C LYS A 139 15.57 -14.41 -2.50
N VAL A 140 14.74 -13.42 -2.17
CA VAL A 140 15.17 -12.09 -1.71
C VAL A 140 15.29 -12.12 -0.19
N SER A 141 16.38 -11.61 0.38
CA SER A 141 16.56 -11.44 1.82
C SER A 141 16.49 -9.97 2.26
N VAL A 142 16.34 -9.71 3.56
CA VAL A 142 16.38 -8.35 4.13
C VAL A 142 17.73 -7.66 3.84
N ARG A 143 18.84 -8.42 3.83
CA ARG A 143 20.17 -7.90 3.48
C ARG A 143 20.25 -7.50 2.01
N ASP A 144 19.61 -8.25 1.11
CA ASP A 144 19.56 -7.90 -0.31
C ASP A 144 18.77 -6.60 -0.50
N ILE A 145 17.63 -6.45 0.18
CA ILE A 145 16.85 -5.20 0.16
C ILE A 145 17.68 -4.01 0.65
N ALA A 146 18.47 -4.20 1.71
CA ALA A 146 19.32 -3.15 2.27
C ALA A 146 20.50 -2.78 1.36
N ARG A 147 21.12 -3.76 0.69
CA ARG A 147 22.38 -3.59 -0.06
C ARG A 147 22.18 -3.26 -1.55
N GLU A 148 21.25 -3.93 -2.21
CA GLU A 148 21.13 -3.90 -3.67
C GLU A 148 20.21 -2.79 -4.19
N ARG A 149 20.40 -2.41 -5.45
CA ARG A 149 19.63 -1.35 -6.12
C ARG A 149 18.13 -1.60 -6.07
N VAL A 150 17.37 -0.51 -5.91
CA VAL A 150 15.90 -0.58 -5.76
C VAL A 150 15.25 -1.35 -6.90
N GLU A 151 15.65 -1.07 -8.15
CA GLU A 151 14.99 -1.63 -9.33
C GLU A 151 15.14 -3.14 -9.43
N LEU A 152 16.33 -3.69 -9.12
CA LEU A 152 16.62 -5.12 -9.21
C LEU A 152 15.85 -5.94 -8.18
N VAL A 153 15.80 -5.42 -6.95
CA VAL A 153 15.07 -6.06 -5.86
C VAL A 153 13.55 -5.94 -6.08
N ALA A 154 13.07 -4.80 -6.57
CA ALA A 154 11.65 -4.62 -6.90
C ALA A 154 11.17 -5.64 -7.93
N GLU A 155 11.97 -5.88 -8.99
CA GLU A 155 11.66 -6.84 -10.04
C GLU A 155 11.61 -8.28 -9.51
N ARG A 156 12.55 -8.66 -8.62
CA ARG A 156 12.51 -9.97 -7.94
C ARG A 156 11.29 -10.09 -7.04
N MET A 157 11.00 -9.06 -6.23
CA MET A 157 9.88 -9.07 -5.29
C MET A 157 8.50 -9.12 -5.96
N GLN A 158 8.34 -8.57 -7.18
CA GLN A 158 7.08 -8.66 -7.94
C GLN A 158 6.68 -10.09 -8.31
N ARG A 159 7.63 -11.04 -8.32
CA ARG A 159 7.39 -12.44 -8.66
C ARG A 159 7.19 -13.33 -7.43
N LEU A 160 7.34 -12.76 -6.22
CA LEU A 160 7.26 -13.50 -4.97
C LEU A 160 5.84 -13.47 -4.39
N PRO A 161 5.36 -14.56 -3.77
CA PRO A 161 4.07 -14.58 -3.08
C PRO A 161 4.04 -13.62 -1.87
N ASP A 162 2.87 -13.05 -1.57
CA ASP A 162 2.67 -12.13 -0.45
C ASP A 162 3.08 -12.74 0.91
N GLU A 163 2.88 -14.04 1.08
CA GLU A 163 3.28 -14.81 2.27
C GLU A 163 4.78 -14.68 2.56
N PHE A 164 5.62 -14.77 1.51
CA PHE A 164 7.06 -14.60 1.63
C PHE A 164 7.44 -13.14 1.91
N LEU A 165 6.69 -12.18 1.35
CA LEU A 165 6.90 -10.77 1.64
C LEU A 165 6.59 -10.44 3.11
N GLU A 166 5.57 -11.05 3.68
CA GLU A 166 5.25 -10.93 5.11
C GLU A 166 6.29 -11.65 5.98
N GLU A 167 6.82 -12.80 5.54
CA GLU A 167 7.95 -13.46 6.21
C GLU A 167 9.17 -12.53 6.29
N LEU A 168 9.50 -11.82 5.20
CA LEU A 168 10.58 -10.82 5.20
C LEU A 168 10.34 -9.69 6.20
N LYS A 169 9.12 -9.15 6.26
CA LYS A 169 8.75 -8.12 7.23
C LYS A 169 8.87 -8.64 8.66
N ASN A 170 8.43 -9.86 8.92
CA ASN A 170 8.51 -10.47 10.24
C ASN A 170 9.95 -10.78 10.66
N GLY A 171 10.79 -11.23 9.72
CA GLY A 171 12.23 -11.37 9.93
C GLY A 171 12.90 -10.05 10.33
N LEU A 172 12.54 -8.93 9.69
CA LEU A 172 13.03 -7.62 10.08
C LEU A 172 12.50 -7.17 11.46
N LYS A 173 11.23 -7.45 11.80
CA LYS A 173 10.69 -7.15 13.14
C LYS A 173 11.52 -7.82 14.24
N ALA A 174 11.86 -9.10 14.07
CA ALA A 174 12.70 -9.84 15.01
C ALA A 174 14.11 -9.22 15.16
N VAL A 175 14.71 -8.77 14.05
CA VAL A 175 16.00 -8.07 14.07
C VAL A 175 15.90 -6.75 14.85
N LEU A 176 14.84 -5.96 14.62
CA LEU A 176 14.61 -4.68 15.31
C LEU A 176 14.35 -4.83 16.80
N GLU A 177 13.83 -5.98 17.25
CA GLU A 177 13.51 -6.24 18.66
C GLU A 177 14.73 -6.77 19.45
N GLY A 178 15.50 -7.69 18.88
CA GLY A 178 16.50 -8.46 19.63
C GLY A 178 17.93 -8.42 19.09
N ASN A 179 18.17 -7.98 17.86
CA ASN A 179 19.49 -8.05 17.22
C ASN A 179 20.00 -6.65 16.81
N VAL A 180 20.48 -5.92 17.81
CA VAL A 180 20.97 -4.54 17.66
C VAL A 180 22.15 -4.46 16.67
N GLU A 181 23.06 -5.44 16.68
CA GLU A 181 24.22 -5.46 15.79
C GLU A 181 23.81 -5.60 14.32
N GLU A 182 22.92 -6.55 14.01
CA GLU A 182 22.39 -6.75 12.66
C GLU A 182 21.57 -5.53 12.22
N PHE A 183 20.76 -4.94 13.11
CA PHE A 183 20.02 -3.73 12.80
C PHE A 183 20.96 -2.58 12.40
N VAL A 184 22.00 -2.32 13.21
CA VAL A 184 23.00 -1.28 12.92
C VAL A 184 23.72 -1.57 11.60
N PHE A 185 24.02 -2.84 11.32
CA PHE A 185 24.62 -3.26 10.05
C PHE A 185 23.71 -2.95 8.85
N LEU A 186 22.44 -3.34 8.91
CA LEU A 186 21.44 -3.05 7.87
C LEU A 186 21.26 -1.54 7.68
N GLN A 187 21.21 -0.77 8.77
CA GLN A 187 21.06 0.68 8.71
C GLN A 187 22.26 1.33 8.02
N LYS A 188 23.49 0.87 8.28
CA LYS A 188 24.70 1.35 7.57
C LYS A 188 24.64 1.04 6.07
N LEU A 189 24.19 -0.16 5.68
CA LEU A 189 24.02 -0.51 4.27
C LEU A 189 23.05 0.44 3.57
N VAL A 190 21.87 0.66 4.16
CA VAL A 190 20.85 1.57 3.61
C VAL A 190 21.38 3.01 3.53
N GLN A 191 22.10 3.50 4.55
CA GLN A 191 22.63 4.87 4.55
C GLN A 191 23.78 5.09 3.55
N SER A 192 24.54 4.03 3.22
CA SER A 192 25.64 4.10 2.24
C SER A 192 25.16 4.26 0.79
N ARG A 193 23.89 3.94 0.53
CA ARG A 193 23.32 3.91 -0.82
C ARG A 193 22.97 5.29 -1.36
N SER A 194 23.52 5.61 -2.53
CA SER A 194 23.26 6.88 -3.22
C SER A 194 21.93 6.87 -3.98
N ASP A 195 21.50 5.72 -4.50
CA ASP A 195 20.24 5.56 -5.25
C ASP A 195 19.01 5.89 -4.38
N LEU A 196 19.09 5.60 -3.08
CA LEU A 196 18.02 5.88 -2.12
C LEU A 196 17.85 7.38 -1.77
N LYS A 197 18.74 8.26 -2.24
CA LYS A 197 18.60 9.72 -2.03
C LYS A 197 17.62 10.35 -3.03
N ASN A 198 17.26 9.64 -4.10
CA ASN A 198 16.38 10.12 -5.15
C ASN A 198 14.94 9.64 -4.94
N SER A 199 13.99 10.56 -4.85
CA SER A 199 12.57 10.23 -4.69
C SER A 199 12.01 9.44 -5.88
N ALA A 200 12.45 9.70 -7.11
CA ALA A 200 11.98 8.99 -8.30
C ALA A 200 12.37 7.50 -8.26
N THR A 201 13.57 7.19 -7.77
CA THR A 201 14.03 5.81 -7.56
C THR A 201 13.19 5.09 -6.51
N LEU A 202 12.95 5.75 -5.36
CA LEU A 202 12.14 5.16 -4.28
C LEU A 202 10.68 4.93 -4.68
N LEU A 203 10.09 5.78 -5.53
CA LEU A 203 8.73 5.59 -6.04
C LEU A 203 8.60 4.35 -6.94
N ARG A 204 9.70 3.86 -7.50
CA ARG A 204 9.73 2.61 -8.29
C ARG A 204 9.91 1.35 -7.43
N ALA A 205 10.14 1.51 -6.12
CA ALA A 205 10.31 0.38 -5.21
C ALA A 205 9.01 -0.42 -5.09
N HIS A 206 9.15 -1.73 -4.90
CA HIS A 206 8.02 -2.56 -4.49
C HIS A 206 7.46 -2.06 -3.14
N ARG A 207 6.14 -2.16 -2.91
CA ARG A 207 5.48 -1.61 -1.72
C ARG A 207 6.11 -2.13 -0.41
N SER A 208 6.30 -3.44 -0.28
CA SER A 208 6.93 -4.08 0.89
C SER A 208 8.42 -3.75 1.01
N GLN A 209 9.12 -3.57 -0.11
CA GLN A 209 10.53 -3.16 -0.13
C GLN A 209 10.69 -1.77 0.52
N LEU A 210 9.80 -0.85 0.16
CA LEU A 210 9.82 0.51 0.71
C LEU A 210 9.49 0.53 2.21
N GLU A 211 8.56 -0.31 2.68
CA GLU A 211 8.28 -0.46 4.12
C GLU A 211 9.50 -0.94 4.89
N ILE A 212 10.17 -1.97 4.36
CA ILE A 212 11.40 -2.53 4.92
C ILE A 212 12.50 -1.47 4.98
N LEU A 213 12.72 -0.72 3.89
CA LEU A 213 13.70 0.37 3.83
C LEU A 213 13.37 1.49 4.83
N VAL A 214 12.11 1.89 4.94
CA VAL A 214 11.67 2.90 5.92
C VAL A 214 11.87 2.40 7.36
N ALA A 215 11.51 1.15 7.64
CA ALA A 215 11.67 0.54 8.96
C ALA A 215 13.15 0.44 9.36
N ILE A 216 14.04 0.02 8.44
CA ILE A 216 15.49 0.02 8.67
C ILE A 216 16.02 1.44 8.91
N ASN A 217 15.62 2.40 8.07
CA ASN A 217 16.12 3.78 8.19
C ASN A 217 15.67 4.44 9.50
N THR A 218 14.42 4.23 9.91
CA THR A 218 13.82 4.87 11.08
C THR A 218 13.99 4.11 12.39
N GLY A 219 14.20 2.79 12.33
CA GLY A 219 14.19 1.88 13.47
C GLY A 219 12.80 1.61 14.06
N ILE A 220 11.72 1.85 13.29
CA ILE A 220 10.34 1.76 13.78
C ILE A 220 9.62 0.55 13.15
N GLN A 221 9.24 -0.42 13.97
CA GLN A 221 8.55 -1.64 13.53
C GLN A 221 7.14 -1.39 12.99
N ALA A 222 6.48 -0.31 13.43
CA ALA A 222 5.09 -0.02 13.04
C ALA A 222 4.91 0.12 11.52
N PHE A 223 5.96 0.50 10.77
CA PHE A 223 5.91 0.56 9.30
C PHE A 223 5.78 -0.81 8.61
N LEU A 224 6.01 -1.90 9.36
CA LEU A 224 5.90 -3.29 8.88
C LEU A 224 4.58 -3.94 9.32
N HIS A 225 3.67 -3.18 9.93
CA HIS A 225 2.42 -3.70 10.46
C HIS A 225 1.31 -3.62 9.39
N PRO A 226 0.54 -4.70 9.14
CA PRO A 226 -0.45 -4.74 8.06
C PRO A 226 -1.57 -3.69 8.18
N ASN A 227 -1.90 -3.28 9.41
CA ASN A 227 -2.92 -2.25 9.65
C ASN A 227 -2.43 -0.80 9.41
N ILE A 228 -1.14 -0.60 9.13
CA ILE A 228 -0.59 0.74 8.85
C ILE A 228 -0.62 0.98 7.35
N SER A 229 -1.62 1.74 6.90
CA SER A 229 -1.80 2.11 5.50
C SER A 229 -1.30 3.53 5.22
N LEU A 230 -0.01 3.65 4.88
CA LEU A 230 0.55 4.89 4.34
C LEU A 230 0.64 4.83 2.81
N SER A 231 0.48 5.98 2.16
CA SER A 231 0.70 6.08 0.71
C SER A 231 2.20 5.88 0.39
N GLN A 232 2.49 5.38 -0.82
CA GLN A 232 3.88 5.21 -1.27
C GLN A 232 4.64 6.54 -1.21
N SER A 233 4.01 7.64 -1.63
CA SER A 233 4.58 9.00 -1.54
C SER A 233 4.92 9.40 -0.09
N SER A 234 4.02 9.13 0.86
CA SER A 234 4.27 9.42 2.28
C SER A 234 5.47 8.65 2.82
N LEU A 235 5.62 7.37 2.45
CA LEU A 235 6.77 6.56 2.84
C LEU A 235 8.08 7.08 2.25
N VAL A 236 8.07 7.51 0.98
CA VAL A 236 9.23 8.17 0.35
C VAL A 236 9.60 9.45 1.09
N GLU A 237 8.63 10.30 1.41
CA GLU A 237 8.89 11.54 2.16
C GLU A 237 9.42 11.26 3.58
N ILE A 238 8.91 10.23 4.26
CA ILE A 238 9.42 9.81 5.58
C ILE A 238 10.87 9.31 5.45
N PHE A 239 11.15 8.46 4.46
CA PHE A 239 12.50 7.96 4.19
C PHE A 239 13.49 9.11 3.95
N LEU A 240 13.07 10.10 3.15
CA LEU A 240 13.86 11.29 2.81
C LEU A 240 13.84 12.37 3.89
N HIS A 241 13.26 12.10 5.06
CA HIS A 241 13.20 13.03 6.19
C HIS A 241 12.43 14.34 5.91
N LYS A 242 11.53 14.32 4.93
CA LYS A 242 10.64 15.43 4.57
C LYS A 242 9.30 15.36 5.29
N ARG A 243 8.92 14.19 5.82
CA ARG A 243 7.70 14.00 6.61
C ARG A 243 8.02 13.34 7.95
N CYS A 244 7.27 13.70 8.98
CA CYS A 244 7.42 13.14 10.31
C CYS A 244 7.21 11.62 10.31
N ARG A 245 8.16 10.90 10.91
CA ARG A 245 8.12 9.43 11.08
C ARG A 245 7.13 8.95 12.15
N ASN A 246 6.57 9.85 12.95
CA ASN A 246 5.47 9.50 13.86
C ASN A 246 4.18 9.40 13.03
N ILE A 247 3.69 8.17 12.85
CA ILE A 247 2.58 7.83 11.92
C ILE A 247 1.29 8.65 12.20
N PRO A 248 0.89 8.89 13.46
CA PRO A 248 -0.19 9.85 13.77
C PRO A 248 0.09 11.32 13.41
N CYS A 249 1.34 11.77 13.47
CA CYS A 249 1.70 13.18 13.30
C CYS A 249 1.68 13.64 11.83
N GLN A 250 2.34 12.87 10.94
CA GLN A 250 2.40 13.09 9.49
C GLN A 250 2.77 14.49 8.99
N ASN A 251 3.22 15.42 9.84
CA ASN A 251 3.55 16.77 9.41
C ASN A 251 4.72 16.78 8.42
N GLN A 252 4.68 17.70 7.45
CA GLN A 252 5.84 18.03 6.62
C GLN A 252 6.92 18.67 7.52
N LEU A 253 8.19 18.42 7.18
CA LEU A 253 9.34 18.87 7.96
C LEU A 253 10.15 19.91 7.18
N PRO A 254 10.59 21.01 7.82
CA PRO A 254 10.34 21.39 9.22
C PRO A 254 8.85 21.66 9.53
N ALA A 255 8.40 21.21 10.71
CA ALA A 255 7.02 21.40 11.12
C ALA A 255 6.71 22.88 11.36
N ASP A 256 5.49 23.30 10.99
CA ASP A 256 5.00 24.69 11.02
C ASP A 256 5.93 25.72 10.33
N GLY A 257 6.78 25.27 9.41
CA GLY A 257 7.75 26.14 8.74
C GLY A 257 8.79 26.73 9.69
N CYS A 258 9.06 26.08 10.83
CA CYS A 258 10.05 26.53 11.80
C CYS A 258 11.44 26.65 11.16
N ARG A 259 12.13 27.76 11.43
CA ARG A 259 13.45 28.10 10.84
C ARG A 259 14.61 28.06 11.82
N CYS A 260 14.42 27.50 13.02
CA CYS A 260 15.51 27.42 13.99
C CYS A 260 16.58 26.41 13.55
N ASP A 261 17.81 26.58 14.06
CA ASP A 261 18.94 25.72 13.71
C ASP A 261 18.69 24.25 13.99
N VAL A 262 17.99 23.93 15.09
CA VAL A 262 17.64 22.54 15.43
C VAL A 262 16.77 21.91 14.34
N CYS A 263 15.70 22.60 13.93
CA CYS A 263 14.78 22.13 12.89
C CYS A 263 15.40 22.11 11.50
N ALA A 264 16.33 23.03 11.22
CA ALA A 264 17.02 23.09 9.92
C ALA A 264 18.12 22.03 9.77
N THR A 265 18.86 21.73 10.84
CA THR A 265 20.04 20.86 10.78
C THR A 265 19.73 19.38 11.07
N ARG A 266 18.72 19.09 11.90
CA ARG A 266 18.41 17.71 12.31
C ARG A 266 17.43 17.05 11.36
N LYS A 267 17.96 16.16 10.52
CA LYS A 267 17.16 15.37 9.58
C LYS A 267 16.05 14.59 10.29
N GLY A 268 14.81 14.82 9.87
CA GLY A 268 13.65 14.06 10.34
C GLY A 268 13.13 14.49 11.71
N PHE A 269 13.70 15.54 12.30
CA PHE A 269 13.22 16.10 13.56
C PHE A 269 11.90 16.84 13.37
N CYS A 270 10.92 16.55 14.22
CA CYS A 270 9.62 17.20 14.24
C CYS A 270 9.43 17.93 15.56
N SER A 271 9.47 19.27 15.55
CA SER A 271 9.29 20.11 16.75
C SER A 271 7.96 19.88 17.47
N LEU A 272 6.94 19.37 16.77
CA LEU A 272 5.61 19.14 17.32
C LEU A 272 5.44 17.85 18.14
N CYS A 273 6.30 16.85 17.95
CA CYS A 273 6.11 15.56 18.63
C CYS A 273 7.41 14.89 19.07
N MET A 274 8.58 15.46 18.77
CA MET A 274 9.87 14.86 19.15
C MET A 274 10.58 15.73 20.17
N CYS A 275 11.26 15.05 21.10
CA CYS A 275 12.09 15.69 22.11
C CYS A 275 13.34 16.30 21.47
N VAL A 276 13.61 17.57 21.76
CA VAL A 276 14.80 18.30 21.27
C VAL A 276 16.12 17.66 21.74
N ILE A 277 16.12 16.83 22.78
CA ILE A 277 17.35 16.20 23.25
C ILE A 277 17.56 14.84 22.59
N CYS A 278 16.61 13.92 22.73
CA CYS A 278 16.80 12.53 22.26
C CYS A 278 16.24 12.25 20.86
N ASN A 279 15.55 13.21 20.22
CA ASN A 279 14.86 13.06 18.93
C ASN A 279 13.83 11.90 18.89
N LYS A 280 13.44 11.36 20.05
CA LYS A 280 12.39 10.35 20.18
C LYS A 280 11.05 11.05 20.43
N PHE A 281 10.00 10.34 20.07
CA PHE A 281 8.62 10.68 20.39
C PHE A 281 8.01 9.53 21.18
N ASP A 282 6.98 9.81 21.95
CA ASP A 282 6.11 8.83 22.58
C ASP A 282 4.64 9.23 22.32
N PHE A 283 3.71 8.51 22.95
CA PHE A 283 2.28 8.78 22.86
C PHE A 283 1.73 9.44 24.13
N SER A 284 2.60 9.93 25.03
CA SER A 284 2.17 10.64 26.22
C SER A 284 1.69 12.03 25.82
N VAL A 285 0.42 12.30 26.10
CA VAL A 285 -0.24 13.59 25.89
C VAL A 285 -0.88 14.03 27.19
N ASN A 286 -1.01 15.34 27.41
CA ASN A 286 -1.64 15.88 28.63
C ASN A 286 -0.91 15.43 29.91
N THR A 287 0.42 15.56 29.94
CA THR A 287 1.29 15.10 31.04
C THR A 287 2.39 16.12 31.33
N CYS A 288 2.93 16.09 32.55
CA CYS A 288 4.16 16.75 32.98
C CYS A 288 5.43 16.00 32.49
N ARG A 289 5.29 14.91 31.72
CA ARG A 289 6.41 14.17 31.11
C ARG A 289 7.10 14.92 29.98
N TRP A 290 6.44 15.93 29.44
CA TRP A 290 6.91 16.76 28.34
C TRP A 290 6.85 18.22 28.75
N ILE A 291 7.99 18.91 28.68
CA ILE A 291 8.09 20.35 28.94
C ILE A 291 8.15 21.07 27.60
N GLY A 292 7.22 22.00 27.40
CA GLY A 292 7.18 22.89 26.24
C GLY A 292 7.86 24.22 26.53
N CYS A 293 8.65 24.73 25.59
CA CYS A 293 9.16 26.10 25.67
C CYS A 293 8.06 27.08 25.25
N ASP A 294 7.69 28.01 26.12
CA ASP A 294 6.73 29.10 25.88
C ASP A 294 7.14 30.08 24.76
N SER A 295 8.43 30.20 24.47
CA SER A 295 8.95 31.09 23.43
C SER A 295 8.96 30.46 22.02
N CYS A 296 9.43 29.22 21.91
CA CYS A 296 9.66 28.59 20.59
C CYS A 296 8.82 27.33 20.33
N SER A 297 7.94 26.96 21.27
CA SER A 297 7.02 25.82 21.21
C SER A 297 7.69 24.47 20.92
N HIS A 298 8.99 24.34 21.21
CA HIS A 298 9.69 23.07 21.14
C HIS A 298 9.49 22.27 22.42
N TRP A 299 9.35 20.95 22.27
CA TRP A 299 9.05 20.03 23.36
C TRP A 299 10.27 19.20 23.76
N THR A 300 10.40 18.92 25.04
CA THR A 300 11.49 18.11 25.61
C THR A 300 10.93 17.16 26.67
N HIS A 301 11.31 15.88 26.63
CA HIS A 301 10.97 14.98 27.74
C HIS A 301 11.59 15.50 29.04
N THR A 302 10.82 15.51 30.12
CA THR A 302 11.26 15.94 31.46
C THR A 302 12.51 15.19 31.91
N ASP A 303 12.56 13.88 31.72
CA ASP A 303 13.75 13.06 32.03
C ASP A 303 14.99 13.44 31.22
N CYS A 304 14.80 13.89 29.97
CA CYS A 304 15.90 14.36 29.16
C CYS A 304 16.37 15.74 29.63
N ALA A 305 15.44 16.64 29.95
CA ALA A 305 15.75 17.98 30.46
C ALA A 305 16.51 17.90 31.81
N ILE A 306 16.09 17.02 32.72
CA ILE A 306 16.78 16.79 34.00
C ILE A 306 18.20 16.27 33.77
N ARG A 307 18.36 15.20 32.97
CA ARG A 307 19.68 14.59 32.72
C ARG A 307 20.66 15.51 31.99
N ASP A 308 20.15 16.37 31.11
CA ASP A 308 20.96 17.35 30.37
C ASP A 308 21.19 18.65 31.16
N GLY A 309 20.69 18.76 32.40
CA GLY A 309 20.87 19.94 33.24
C GLY A 309 20.13 21.19 32.71
N GLN A 310 19.02 21.00 32.01
CA GLN A 310 18.18 22.10 31.49
C GLN A 310 17.16 22.60 32.51
N ILE A 311 16.94 21.86 33.59
CA ILE A 311 16.13 22.30 34.73
C ILE A 311 17.09 22.75 35.82
N THR A 312 17.12 24.05 36.11
CA THR A 312 18.07 24.64 37.06
C THR A 312 17.42 25.71 37.90
N ALA A 313 17.75 25.76 39.19
CA ALA A 313 17.58 26.92 40.04
C ALA A 313 18.69 27.92 39.68
N LYS A 314 18.41 28.93 38.85
CA LYS A 314 19.43 29.97 38.57
C LYS A 314 19.24 31.14 39.52
N SER A 315 20.23 31.39 40.37
CA SER A 315 20.41 32.68 41.04
C SER A 315 21.18 33.63 40.13
N ALA A 316 20.47 34.52 39.43
CA ALA A 316 21.07 35.68 38.80
C ALA A 316 20.76 36.90 39.68
N SER A 317 21.74 37.34 40.48
CA SER A 317 21.71 38.58 41.28
C SER A 317 20.93 38.60 42.61
N GLY A 318 20.74 37.46 43.27
CA GLY A 318 20.34 37.45 44.70
C GLY A 318 18.85 37.69 44.97
N ARG A 319 17.99 37.62 43.94
CA ARG A 319 16.53 37.49 44.11
C ARG A 319 16.01 36.38 43.20
N SER A 320 15.52 35.34 43.88
CA SER A 320 14.85 34.13 43.40
C SER A 320 15.70 33.04 42.73
N GLY A 321 15.88 31.93 43.43
CA GLY A 321 16.41 30.64 42.94
C GLY A 321 15.30 29.75 42.38
N GLU A 322 14.36 30.34 41.62
CA GLU A 322 13.25 29.62 41.01
C GLU A 322 13.73 28.58 39.99
N MET A 323 13.03 27.44 39.97
CA MET A 323 13.29 26.37 39.01
C MET A 323 12.81 26.79 37.63
N MET A 324 13.74 26.87 36.69
CA MET A 324 13.48 27.26 35.31
C MET A 324 13.91 26.17 34.34
N PHE A 325 13.19 26.06 33.22
CA PHE A 325 13.56 25.22 32.09
C PHE A 325 14.29 26.03 31.01
N LYS A 326 15.57 25.75 30.79
CA LYS A 326 16.36 26.35 29.71
C LYS A 326 16.22 25.53 28.43
N CYS A 327 15.48 26.05 27.46
CA CYS A 327 15.26 25.38 26.18
C CYS A 327 16.56 25.23 25.36
N ARG A 328 16.86 24.01 24.90
CA ARG A 328 18.03 23.73 24.05
C ARG A 328 18.01 24.42 22.68
N ALA A 329 16.82 24.72 22.16
CA ALA A 329 16.65 25.24 20.81
C ALA A 329 16.85 26.77 20.73
N CYS A 330 16.25 27.53 21.66
CA CYS A 330 16.34 29.00 21.66
C CYS A 330 17.08 29.59 22.87
N ASN A 331 17.54 28.76 23.82
CA ASN A 331 18.15 29.18 25.09
C ASN A 331 17.26 30.03 26.01
N HIS A 332 15.98 30.20 25.68
CA HIS A 332 15.01 30.86 26.54
C HIS A 332 14.77 30.05 27.82
N ALA A 333 14.57 30.75 28.94
CA ALA A 333 14.27 30.16 30.23
C ALA A 333 12.77 30.27 30.50
N SER A 334 12.04 29.16 30.39
CA SER A 334 10.61 29.07 30.65
C SER A 334 10.35 28.73 32.13
N GLU A 335 9.30 29.32 32.68
CA GLU A 335 8.90 29.15 34.07
C GLU A 335 8.16 27.81 34.27
N LEU A 336 8.46 27.09 35.36
CA LEU A 336 8.01 25.69 35.55
C LEU A 336 6.79 25.54 36.47
N ILE A 337 6.58 26.42 37.46
CA ILE A 337 5.42 26.30 38.37
C ILE A 337 4.14 26.60 37.60
N GLY A 338 4.10 27.69 36.83
CA GLY A 338 2.98 28.04 35.95
C GLY A 338 2.73 26.96 34.89
N PHE A 339 3.77 26.42 34.27
CA PHE A 339 3.64 25.29 33.35
C PHE A 339 2.94 24.08 34.01
N VAL A 340 3.40 23.66 35.19
CA VAL A 340 2.80 22.52 35.90
C VAL A 340 1.36 22.84 36.32
N LYS A 341 1.10 24.05 36.82
CA LYS A 341 -0.25 24.51 37.17
C LYS A 341 -1.20 24.37 35.98
N ASP A 342 -0.79 24.87 34.81
CA ASP A 342 -1.60 24.82 33.60
C ASP A 342 -1.88 23.38 33.16
N VAL A 343 -0.90 22.48 33.25
CA VAL A 343 -1.09 21.05 32.96
C VAL A 343 -2.12 20.44 33.93
N PHE A 344 -1.97 20.66 35.24
CA PHE A 344 -2.93 20.13 36.22
C PHE A 344 -4.34 20.69 36.00
N GLN A 345 -4.47 22.00 35.71
CA GLN A 345 -5.75 22.66 35.53
C GLN A 345 -6.54 22.11 34.33
N HIS A 346 -5.85 21.75 33.24
CA HIS A 346 -6.50 21.27 32.01
C HIS A 346 -6.61 19.75 31.93
N CYS A 347 -5.74 19.01 32.62
CA CYS A 347 -5.57 17.59 32.39
C CYS A 347 -5.97 16.71 33.59
N ALA A 348 -5.86 17.22 34.82
CA ALA A 348 -5.99 16.38 36.01
C ALA A 348 -7.39 15.76 36.20
N SER A 349 -8.45 16.36 35.63
CA SER A 349 -9.80 15.80 35.68
C SER A 349 -9.96 14.48 34.95
N ASN A 350 -9.05 14.18 34.01
CA ASN A 350 -9.12 13.00 33.13
C ASN A 350 -8.08 11.94 33.50
N TRP A 351 -7.27 12.17 34.52
CA TRP A 351 -6.27 11.21 34.98
C TRP A 351 -6.91 10.20 35.93
N ASP A 352 -6.60 8.93 35.71
CA ASP A 352 -6.84 7.90 36.72
C ASP A 352 -5.79 8.00 37.85
N ARG A 353 -5.97 7.16 38.87
CA ARG A 353 -5.06 7.09 40.02
C ARG A 353 -3.61 6.88 39.62
N GLU A 354 -3.33 5.97 38.68
CA GLU A 354 -1.95 5.65 38.29
C GLU A 354 -1.29 6.80 37.53
N CYS A 355 -2.03 7.43 36.62
CA CYS A 355 -1.59 8.61 35.89
C CYS A 355 -1.29 9.74 36.85
N LEU A 356 -2.21 10.06 37.76
CA LEU A 356 -2.02 11.15 38.72
C LEU A 356 -0.77 10.95 39.61
N VAL A 357 -0.54 9.73 40.11
CA VAL A 357 0.69 9.42 40.87
C VAL A 357 1.94 9.60 40.01
N LYS A 358 1.93 9.14 38.75
CA LYS A 358 3.07 9.32 37.82
C LYS A 358 3.33 10.81 37.56
N GLU A 359 2.30 11.60 37.31
CA GLU A 359 2.45 13.04 37.06
C GLU A 359 2.97 13.79 38.30
N LEU A 360 2.50 13.43 39.51
CA LEU A 360 3.04 13.95 40.77
C LEU A 360 4.51 13.58 40.98
N ASP A 361 4.94 12.36 40.61
CA ASP A 361 6.35 11.97 40.63
C ASP A 361 7.18 12.84 39.68
N PHE A 362 6.70 13.13 38.47
CA PHE A 362 7.39 14.05 37.56
C PHE A 362 7.55 15.45 38.14
N VAL A 363 6.50 16.00 38.74
CA VAL A 363 6.57 17.31 39.42
C VAL A 363 7.58 17.26 40.56
N SER A 364 7.54 16.22 41.39
CA SER A 364 8.47 16.03 42.51
C SER A 364 9.92 15.96 42.03
N ARG A 365 10.18 15.30 40.89
CA ARG A 365 11.51 15.22 40.28
C ARG A 365 11.97 16.53 39.66
N ILE A 366 11.06 17.33 39.11
CA ILE A 366 11.35 18.68 38.61
C ILE A 366 11.79 19.58 39.76
N PHE A 367 11.09 19.56 40.90
CA PHE A 367 11.30 20.50 42.01
C PHE A 367 12.16 19.95 43.17
N ARG A 368 12.67 18.72 43.11
CA ARG A 368 13.49 18.10 44.17
C ARG A 368 14.66 18.97 44.64
N GLY A 369 15.25 19.75 43.74
CA GLY A 369 16.38 20.65 44.01
C GLY A 369 16.02 22.14 44.12
N SER A 370 14.73 22.49 44.28
CA SER A 370 14.32 23.89 44.40
C SER A 370 14.96 24.57 45.61
N GLU A 371 15.56 25.73 45.40
CA GLU A 371 16.02 26.60 46.51
C GLU A 371 14.94 27.62 46.91
N ASP A 372 14.02 27.92 46.00
CA ASP A 372 12.92 28.85 46.25
C ASP A 372 11.81 28.24 47.12
N GLN A 373 11.15 29.09 47.91
CA GLN A 373 10.12 28.65 48.85
C GLN A 373 8.91 28.00 48.15
N ARG A 374 8.54 28.48 46.95
CA ARG A 374 7.35 28.03 46.23
C ARG A 374 7.55 26.61 45.71
N GLY A 375 8.64 26.37 45.00
CA GLY A 375 9.02 25.06 44.49
C GLY A 375 9.30 24.04 45.59
N ARG A 376 9.91 24.43 46.72
CA ARG A 376 10.03 23.53 47.88
C ARG A 376 8.69 23.14 48.48
N LYS A 377 7.77 24.10 48.70
CA LYS A 377 6.42 23.79 49.18
C LYS A 377 5.71 22.84 48.20
N LEU A 378 5.83 23.08 46.89
CA LEU A 378 5.23 22.23 45.86
C LEU A 378 5.79 20.81 45.87
N PHE A 379 7.10 20.65 45.95
CA PHE A 379 7.76 19.35 46.10
C PHE A 379 7.19 18.56 47.29
N TRP A 380 7.18 19.16 48.48
CA TRP A 380 6.65 18.48 49.68
C TRP A 380 5.16 18.18 49.58
N LYS A 381 4.38 19.09 48.97
CA LYS A 381 2.96 18.86 48.78
C LYS A 381 2.70 17.69 47.86
N CYS A 382 3.48 17.53 46.79
CA CYS A 382 3.36 16.37 45.91
C CYS A 382 3.69 15.06 46.65
N GLU A 383 4.75 15.01 47.45
CA GLU A 383 5.10 13.82 48.25
C GLU A 383 3.99 13.45 49.26
N GLU A 384 3.49 14.43 50.03
CA GLU A 384 2.38 14.26 50.99
C GLU A 384 1.13 13.69 50.31
N VAL A 385 0.78 14.27 49.16
CA VAL A 385 -0.44 13.94 48.43
C VAL A 385 -0.31 12.58 47.73
N MET A 386 0.88 12.20 47.27
CA MET A 386 1.15 10.85 46.77
C MET A 386 0.94 9.79 47.85
N ASP A 387 1.40 10.04 49.08
CA ASP A 387 1.16 9.13 50.21
C ASP A 387 -0.32 9.08 50.60
N THR A 388 -1.02 10.21 50.47
CA THR A 388 -2.47 10.28 50.69
C THR A 388 -3.26 9.45 49.67
N ILE A 389 -2.84 9.41 48.39
CA ILE A 389 -3.41 8.52 47.38
C ILE A 389 -3.18 7.05 47.77
N LYS A 390 -1.97 6.70 48.24
CA LYS A 390 -1.67 5.33 48.71
C LYS A 390 -2.54 4.95 49.92
N GLY A 391 -2.87 5.92 50.76
CA GLY A 391 -3.81 5.80 51.89
C GLY A 391 -5.29 5.66 51.50
N GLY A 392 -5.61 5.65 50.20
CA GLY A 392 -6.95 5.35 49.68
C GLY A 392 -7.80 6.57 49.33
N LEU A 393 -7.26 7.79 49.40
CA LEU A 393 -8.01 8.99 48.99
C LEU A 393 -8.29 8.98 47.48
N ALA A 394 -9.47 9.48 47.10
CA ALA A 394 -9.87 9.57 45.70
C ALA A 394 -8.99 10.55 44.90
N GLU A 395 -8.60 10.14 43.69
CA GLU A 395 -7.77 10.89 42.76
C GLU A 395 -8.34 12.27 42.43
N THR A 396 -9.68 12.39 42.33
CA THR A 396 -10.34 13.67 42.07
C THR A 396 -10.20 14.67 43.22
N THR A 397 -10.20 14.18 44.47
CA THR A 397 -9.97 15.02 45.66
C THR A 397 -8.51 15.47 45.71
N VAL A 398 -7.59 14.57 45.41
CA VAL A 398 -6.16 14.83 45.38
C VAL A 398 -5.80 15.87 44.31
N ALA A 399 -6.33 15.72 43.10
CA ALA A 399 -6.16 16.71 42.04
C ALA A 399 -6.66 18.10 42.48
N LYS A 400 -7.81 18.17 43.17
CA LYS A 400 -8.32 19.42 43.75
C LYS A 400 -7.41 20.00 44.83
N LEU A 401 -6.85 19.18 45.72
CA LEU A 401 -5.91 19.64 46.76
C LEU A 401 -4.68 20.32 46.15
N ILE A 402 -4.13 19.75 45.08
CA ILE A 402 -2.99 20.35 44.36
C ILE A 402 -3.40 21.65 43.65
N LEU A 403 -4.57 21.69 43.02
CA LEU A 403 -5.07 22.90 42.37
C LEU A 403 -5.37 24.03 43.37
N MET A 404 -5.92 23.71 44.53
CA MET A 404 -6.11 24.67 45.62
C MET A 404 -4.77 25.18 46.15
N PHE A 405 -3.79 24.29 46.31
CA PHE A 405 -2.45 24.66 46.72
C PHE A 405 -1.76 25.62 45.73
N PHE A 406 -1.97 25.46 44.42
CA PHE A 406 -1.50 26.47 43.45
C PHE A 406 -2.14 27.84 43.66
N GLN A 407 -3.41 27.92 44.05
CA GLN A 407 -4.09 29.19 44.38
C GLN A 407 -3.52 29.80 45.67
N GLU A 408 -3.21 28.98 46.67
CA GLU A 408 -2.61 29.43 47.94
C GLU A 408 -1.21 30.04 47.74
N ILE A 409 -0.36 29.40 46.92
CA ILE A 409 0.97 29.94 46.62
C ILE A 409 0.90 31.31 45.93
N GLU A 410 -0.11 31.54 45.09
CA GLU A 410 -0.32 32.82 44.41
C GLU A 410 -0.73 33.93 45.39
N LEU A 411 -1.61 33.61 46.34
CA LEU A 411 -2.07 34.51 47.40
C LEU A 411 -0.94 34.89 48.38
N ASP A 412 -0.10 33.93 48.77
CA ASP A 412 1.07 34.16 49.63
C ASP A 412 2.08 35.15 48.99
N SER A 413 2.12 35.23 47.65
CA SER A 413 2.99 36.19 46.94
C SER A 413 2.46 37.63 47.00
N ALA A 414 1.14 37.80 47.14
CA ALA A 414 0.47 39.09 47.16
C ALA A 414 0.45 39.75 48.56
N MET A 415 0.59 38.96 49.64
CA MET A 415 0.43 39.42 51.02
C MET A 415 1.73 39.85 51.73
N SER A 416 2.80 40.17 50.98
CA SER A 416 4.07 40.63 51.59
C SER A 416 4.06 42.08 52.09
N PHE A 417 2.89 42.73 52.23
CA PHE A 417 2.76 44.05 52.82
C PHE A 417 1.81 44.07 54.03
N GLU A 418 2.42 44.44 55.16
CA GLU A 418 1.86 45.09 56.36
C GLU A 418 1.43 44.20 57.56
N ASN A 419 2.14 44.48 58.66
CA ASN A 419 2.06 43.88 59.99
C ASN A 419 0.77 44.27 60.74
N GLY A 420 0.30 43.34 61.57
CA GLY A 420 -0.86 43.51 62.44
C GLY A 420 -0.60 44.35 63.71
N GLY A 421 -1.65 45.06 64.13
CA GLY A 421 -1.81 45.68 65.44
C GLY A 421 -3.15 45.28 66.06
N LEU A 422 -3.17 45.12 67.39
CA LEU A 422 -4.32 44.68 68.21
C LEU A 422 -5.46 45.71 68.18
N ILE A 423 -6.69 45.27 67.92
CA ILE A 423 -7.89 46.11 67.77
C ILE A 423 -8.81 45.96 68.99
N ALA A 424 -9.43 47.06 69.43
CA ALA A 424 -10.35 47.11 70.56
C ALA A 424 -11.71 46.41 70.28
N PRO A 425 -12.41 45.87 71.30
CA PRO A 425 -13.60 45.01 71.10
C PRO A 425 -14.77 45.64 70.32
N GLN A 426 -15.02 46.96 70.44
CA GLN A 426 -16.07 47.63 69.66
C GLN A 426 -15.71 47.75 68.17
N ASP A 427 -14.44 47.98 67.85
CA ASP A 427 -13.96 48.06 66.46
C ASP A 427 -13.92 46.68 65.81
N ALA A 428 -13.72 45.62 66.59
CA ALA A 428 -13.83 44.25 66.11
C ALA A 428 -15.27 43.91 65.67
N CYS A 429 -16.28 44.27 66.46
CA CYS A 429 -17.68 44.02 66.11
C CYS A 429 -18.14 44.78 64.85
N THR A 430 -17.73 46.04 64.69
CA THR A 430 -18.03 46.83 63.48
C THR A 430 -17.33 46.25 62.25
N ARG A 431 -16.04 45.89 62.37
CA ARG A 431 -15.31 45.21 61.28
C ARG A 431 -15.91 43.85 60.93
N ILE A 432 -16.39 43.09 61.91
CA ILE A 432 -17.09 41.82 61.66
C ILE A 432 -18.39 42.07 60.89
N ALA A 433 -19.18 43.07 61.26
CA ALA A 433 -20.40 43.41 60.51
C ALA A 433 -20.11 43.84 59.07
N GLU A 434 -19.06 44.63 58.84
CA GLU A 434 -18.61 45.03 57.51
C GLU A 434 -18.13 43.83 56.68
N VAL A 435 -17.34 42.94 57.26
CA VAL A 435 -16.87 41.70 56.60
C VAL A 435 -18.04 40.78 56.27
N VAL A 436 -19.03 40.66 57.16
CA VAL A 436 -20.24 39.86 56.90
C VAL A 436 -21.08 40.47 55.78
N GLN A 437 -21.30 41.79 55.77
CA GLN A 437 -22.03 42.45 54.69
C GLN A 437 -21.29 42.35 53.35
N GLU A 438 -19.97 42.52 53.34
CA GLU A 438 -19.13 42.35 52.16
C GLU A 438 -19.15 40.90 51.65
N THR A 439 -19.17 39.93 52.56
CA THR A 439 -19.28 38.50 52.21
C THR A 439 -20.63 38.19 51.58
N LEU A 440 -21.73 38.76 52.11
CA LEU A 440 -23.06 38.62 51.51
C LEU A 440 -23.12 39.24 50.12
N ARG A 441 -22.54 40.44 49.92
CA ARG A 441 -22.42 41.08 48.60
C ARG A 441 -21.64 40.23 47.61
N LYS A 442 -20.50 39.67 48.02
CA LYS A 442 -19.70 38.77 47.17
C LYS A 442 -20.46 37.49 46.83
N MET A 443 -21.21 36.93 47.78
CA MET A 443 -22.03 35.74 47.55
C MET A 443 -23.15 36.02 46.54
N GLU A 444 -23.77 37.20 46.60
CA GLU A 444 -24.77 37.65 45.63
C GLU A 444 -24.18 37.78 44.22
N VAL A 445 -23.04 38.45 44.07
CA VAL A 445 -22.32 38.57 42.78
C VAL A 445 -21.93 37.19 42.22
N VAL A 446 -21.44 36.28 43.07
CA VAL A 446 -21.12 34.90 42.67
C VAL A 446 -22.38 34.15 42.23
N SER A 447 -23.52 34.39 42.86
CA SER A 447 -24.79 33.75 42.50
C SER A 447 -25.32 34.24 41.15
N GLU A 448 -25.24 35.54 40.86
CA GLU A 448 -25.62 36.13 39.58
C GLU A 448 -24.70 35.65 38.46
N GLU A 449 -23.40 35.60 38.72
CA GLU A 449 -22.40 35.11 37.78
C GLU A 449 -22.60 33.62 37.47
N LYS A 450 -22.92 32.80 38.49
CA LYS A 450 -23.26 31.38 38.32
C LYS A 450 -24.54 31.21 37.49
N MET A 451 -25.55 32.04 37.70
CA MET A 451 -26.79 32.03 36.90
C MET A 451 -26.50 32.39 35.43
N ARG A 452 -25.65 33.39 35.20
CA ARG A 452 -25.20 33.79 33.86
C ARG A 452 -24.44 32.66 33.15
N MET A 453 -23.53 32.00 33.86
CA MET A 453 -22.79 30.85 33.35
C MET A 453 -23.72 29.66 33.04
N PHE A 454 -24.70 29.38 33.89
CA PHE A 454 -25.70 28.32 33.64
C PHE A 454 -26.52 28.61 32.37
N LYS A 455 -26.98 29.85 32.19
CA LYS A 455 -27.72 30.25 30.97
C LYS A 455 -26.87 30.09 29.71
N LYS A 456 -25.58 30.47 29.78
CA LYS A 456 -24.63 30.28 28.68
C LYS A 456 -24.37 28.80 28.38
N ALA A 457 -24.20 27.97 29.42
CA ALA A 457 -24.02 26.53 29.27
C ALA A 457 -25.24 25.86 28.63
N ARG A 458 -26.46 26.26 29.02
CA ARG A 458 -27.70 25.76 28.41
C ARG A 458 -27.79 26.09 26.92
N MET A 459 -27.48 27.33 26.53
CA MET A 459 -27.48 27.73 25.11
C MET A 459 -26.40 26.99 24.29
N ALA A 460 -25.25 26.71 24.91
CA ALA A 460 -24.20 25.90 24.27
C ALA A 460 -24.66 24.45 24.07
N LEU A 461 -25.37 23.87 25.04
CA LEU A 461 -25.97 22.54 24.92
C LEU A 461 -27.01 22.48 23.80
N GLU A 462 -27.95 23.43 23.76
CA GLU A 462 -28.95 23.51 22.68
C GLU A 462 -28.32 23.66 21.28
N THR A 463 -27.15 24.31 21.20
CA THR A 463 -26.40 24.42 19.94
C THR A 463 -25.75 23.09 19.56
N CYS A 464 -25.16 22.40 20.54
CA CYS A 464 -24.60 21.05 20.37
C CYS A 464 -25.67 20.05 19.91
N ASP A 465 -26.87 20.09 20.50
CA ASP A 465 -27.98 19.20 20.14
C ASP A 465 -28.41 19.40 18.68
N ARG A 466 -28.54 20.65 18.22
CA ARG A 466 -28.83 20.94 16.80
C ARG A 466 -27.72 20.45 15.87
N GLU A 467 -26.45 20.64 16.25
CA GLU A 467 -25.32 20.15 15.46
C GLU A 467 -25.33 18.62 15.35
N LEU A 468 -25.72 17.91 16.43
CA LEU A 468 -25.87 16.45 16.41
C LEU A 468 -27.01 16.01 15.48
N GLU A 469 -28.14 16.70 15.48
CA GLU A 469 -29.26 16.43 14.57
C GLU A 469 -28.87 16.63 13.11
N ASP A 470 -28.16 17.71 12.78
CA ASP A 470 -27.70 17.98 11.43
C ASP A 470 -26.64 16.97 10.97
N LYS A 471 -25.75 16.54 11.88
CA LYS A 471 -24.80 15.45 11.61
C LYS A 471 -25.51 14.11 11.39
N ALA A 472 -26.60 13.84 12.11
CA ALA A 472 -27.40 12.64 11.91
C ALA A 472 -28.05 12.63 10.51
N LYS A 473 -28.55 13.77 10.04
CA LYS A 473 -29.08 13.94 8.67
C LYS A 473 -27.99 13.72 7.62
N GLU A 474 -26.83 14.35 7.78
CA GLU A 474 -25.68 14.18 6.86
C GLU A 474 -25.25 12.70 6.76
N VAL A 475 -25.23 11.98 7.89
CA VAL A 475 -24.93 10.54 7.91
C VAL A 475 -26.00 9.72 7.18
N ALA A 476 -27.28 10.09 7.32
CA ALA A 476 -28.37 9.41 6.62
C ALA A 476 -28.28 9.62 5.09
N GLU A 477 -27.99 10.83 4.65
CA GLU A 477 -27.77 11.16 3.23
C GLU A 477 -26.56 10.41 2.65
N LEU A 478 -25.44 10.39 3.36
CA LEU A 478 -24.25 9.64 2.94
C LEU A 478 -24.51 8.13 2.86
N LYS A 479 -25.32 7.57 3.76
CA LYS A 479 -25.74 6.17 3.68
C LYS A 479 -26.62 5.92 2.45
N ALA A 480 -27.56 6.81 2.14
CA ALA A 480 -28.40 6.69 0.95
C ALA A 480 -27.57 6.80 -0.35
N GLU A 481 -26.62 7.74 -0.41
CA GLU A 481 -25.72 7.87 -1.56
C GLU A 481 -24.83 6.62 -1.72
N ARG A 482 -24.32 6.06 -0.62
CA ARG A 482 -23.55 4.81 -0.65
C ARG A 482 -24.37 3.64 -1.21
N GLN A 483 -25.65 3.52 -0.84
CA GLN A 483 -26.53 2.49 -1.40
C GLN A 483 -26.77 2.69 -2.90
N LYS A 484 -26.96 3.94 -3.35
CA LYS A 484 -27.09 4.26 -4.77
C LYS A 484 -25.83 3.87 -5.56
N LYS A 485 -24.63 4.19 -5.03
CA LYS A 485 -23.36 3.80 -5.65
C LYS A 485 -23.17 2.29 -5.68
N LYS A 486 -23.62 1.58 -4.65
CA LYS A 486 -23.62 0.10 -4.64
C LYS A 486 -24.45 -0.47 -5.79
N LEU A 487 -25.68 0.02 -5.99
CA LEU A 487 -26.53 -0.41 -7.11
C LEU A 487 -25.90 -0.11 -8.48
N GLN A 488 -25.20 1.01 -8.62
CA GLN A 488 -24.47 1.34 -9.85
C GLN A 488 -23.29 0.40 -10.10
N ILE A 489 -22.57 -0.02 -9.06
CA ILE A 489 -21.50 -1.01 -9.17
C ILE A 489 -22.08 -2.36 -9.59
N ASP A 490 -23.15 -2.81 -8.95
CA ASP A 490 -23.80 -4.10 -9.27
C ASP A 490 -24.31 -4.12 -10.73
N GLU A 491 -24.81 -2.99 -11.25
CA GLU A 491 -25.18 -2.81 -12.66
C GLU A 491 -23.97 -2.95 -13.59
N LEU A 492 -22.88 -2.24 -13.30
CA LEU A 492 -21.65 -2.29 -14.09
C LEU A 492 -21.05 -3.70 -14.10
N GLU A 493 -21.07 -4.40 -12.98
CA GLU A 493 -20.62 -5.80 -12.91
C GLU A 493 -21.46 -6.72 -13.79
N ARG A 494 -22.77 -6.49 -13.88
CA ARG A 494 -23.64 -7.27 -14.79
C ARG A 494 -23.27 -7.02 -16.24
N ILE A 495 -23.01 -5.77 -16.62
CA ILE A 495 -22.58 -5.39 -17.98
C ILE A 495 -21.23 -6.03 -18.30
N VAL A 496 -20.27 -5.97 -17.37
CA VAL A 496 -18.95 -6.61 -17.53
C VAL A 496 -19.09 -8.11 -17.73
N ARG A 497 -19.92 -8.80 -16.92
CA ARG A 497 -20.19 -10.24 -17.09
C ARG A 497 -20.79 -10.55 -18.46
N LEU A 498 -21.74 -9.75 -18.93
CA LEU A 498 -22.35 -9.93 -20.25
C LEU A 498 -21.31 -9.75 -21.37
N LYS A 499 -20.49 -8.71 -21.28
CA LYS A 499 -19.45 -8.41 -22.27
C LYS A 499 -18.34 -9.45 -22.30
N GLN A 500 -17.99 -10.02 -21.15
CA GLN A 500 -17.07 -11.14 -21.08
C GLN A 500 -17.65 -12.37 -21.78
N ALA A 501 -18.90 -12.74 -21.50
CA ALA A 501 -19.55 -13.88 -22.15
C ALA A 501 -19.69 -13.68 -23.68
N GLU A 502 -19.96 -12.44 -24.12
CA GLU A 502 -19.98 -12.07 -25.54
C GLU A 502 -18.60 -12.26 -26.18
N ALA A 503 -17.52 -11.79 -25.53
CA ALA A 503 -16.14 -11.96 -26.00
C ALA A 503 -15.74 -13.45 -26.08
N ASP A 504 -16.09 -14.26 -25.07
CA ASP A 504 -15.79 -15.69 -25.04
C ASP A 504 -16.49 -16.43 -26.20
N MET A 505 -17.73 -16.06 -26.49
CA MET A 505 -18.49 -16.62 -27.62
C MET A 505 -17.86 -16.24 -28.97
N PHE A 506 -17.41 -14.99 -29.15
CA PHE A 506 -16.69 -14.58 -30.35
C PHE A 506 -15.36 -15.32 -30.51
N GLN A 507 -14.61 -15.50 -29.42
CA GLN A 507 -13.36 -16.26 -29.44
C GLN A 507 -13.60 -17.73 -29.81
N LEU A 508 -14.66 -18.34 -29.28
CA LEU A 508 -15.06 -19.71 -29.63
C LEU A 508 -15.35 -19.84 -31.13
N LYS A 509 -16.14 -18.91 -31.71
CA LYS A 509 -16.43 -18.88 -33.15
C LYS A 509 -15.18 -18.68 -34.00
N ALA A 510 -14.27 -17.80 -33.58
CA ALA A 510 -13.00 -17.61 -34.28
C ALA A 510 -12.16 -18.90 -34.30
N ASN A 511 -12.12 -19.61 -33.16
CA ASN A 511 -11.42 -20.89 -33.05
C ASN A 511 -12.08 -21.99 -33.89
N GLU A 512 -13.41 -22.04 -33.97
CA GLU A 512 -14.15 -22.96 -34.84
C GLU A 512 -13.88 -22.70 -36.33
N ALA A 513 -13.93 -21.43 -36.74
CA ALA A 513 -13.61 -21.04 -38.12
C ALA A 513 -12.17 -21.43 -38.50
N LYS A 514 -11.21 -21.22 -37.58
CA LYS A 514 -9.82 -21.64 -37.77
C LYS A 514 -9.71 -23.15 -37.96
N ARG A 515 -10.36 -23.96 -37.11
CA ARG A 515 -10.33 -25.43 -37.22
C ARG A 515 -10.94 -25.93 -38.52
N GLU A 516 -12.04 -25.34 -38.98
CA GLU A 516 -12.63 -25.73 -40.27
C GLU A 516 -11.75 -25.31 -41.44
N GLY A 517 -11.12 -24.13 -41.38
CA GLY A 517 -10.11 -23.71 -42.36
C GLY A 517 -8.95 -24.71 -42.48
N GLU A 518 -8.39 -25.14 -41.34
CA GLU A 518 -7.35 -26.18 -41.29
C GLU A 518 -7.84 -27.53 -41.81
N ARG A 519 -9.12 -27.86 -41.62
CA ARG A 519 -9.74 -29.09 -42.17
C ARG A 519 -9.86 -29.04 -43.68
N LEU A 520 -10.33 -27.92 -44.23
CA LEU A 520 -10.43 -27.71 -45.67
C LEU A 520 -9.06 -27.72 -46.33
N GLN A 521 -8.06 -27.08 -45.70
CA GLN A 521 -6.68 -27.10 -46.17
C GLN A 521 -6.14 -28.53 -46.28
N ARG A 522 -6.37 -29.39 -45.28
CA ARG A 522 -5.99 -30.82 -45.34
C ARG A 522 -6.67 -31.57 -46.48
N ILE A 523 -7.95 -31.29 -46.74
CA ILE A 523 -8.68 -31.92 -47.86
C ILE A 523 -8.10 -31.48 -49.20
N ILE A 524 -7.79 -30.19 -49.36
CA ILE A 524 -7.18 -29.66 -50.58
C ILE A 524 -5.84 -30.35 -50.82
N LEU A 525 -4.95 -30.38 -49.83
CA LEU A 525 -3.66 -31.06 -49.93
C LEU A 525 -3.82 -32.53 -50.35
N ALA A 526 -4.68 -33.28 -49.65
CA ALA A 526 -4.91 -34.69 -49.99
C ALA A 526 -5.51 -34.90 -51.40
N LYS A 527 -6.36 -33.98 -51.87
CA LYS A 527 -6.90 -34.03 -53.24
C LYS A 527 -5.84 -33.70 -54.28
N THR A 528 -5.00 -32.70 -54.03
CA THR A 528 -3.87 -32.34 -54.89
C THR A 528 -2.91 -33.52 -55.00
N ASP A 529 -2.45 -34.07 -53.87
CA ASP A 529 -1.55 -35.23 -53.83
C ASP A 529 -2.11 -36.41 -54.64
N LYS A 530 -3.39 -36.74 -54.43
CA LYS A 530 -4.05 -37.83 -55.18
C LYS A 530 -4.11 -37.55 -56.68
N SER A 531 -4.41 -36.32 -57.09
CA SER A 531 -4.47 -35.96 -58.51
C SER A 531 -3.08 -35.96 -59.16
N GLU A 532 -2.04 -35.58 -58.43
CA GLU A 532 -0.65 -35.66 -58.88
C GLU A 532 -0.20 -37.12 -59.02
N GLU A 533 -0.56 -37.98 -58.06
CA GLU A 533 -0.30 -39.42 -58.11
C GLU A 533 -1.02 -40.09 -59.30
N GLU A 534 -2.30 -39.77 -59.53
CA GLU A 534 -3.07 -40.26 -60.68
C GLU A 534 -2.48 -39.76 -62.01
N TYR A 535 -2.05 -38.49 -62.08
CA TYR A 535 -1.38 -37.94 -63.25
C TYR A 535 -0.06 -38.68 -63.56
N ALA A 536 0.79 -38.88 -62.55
CA ALA A 536 2.04 -39.60 -62.68
C ALA A 536 1.83 -41.06 -63.13
N SER A 537 0.84 -41.74 -62.54
CA SER A 537 0.47 -43.12 -62.90
C SER A 537 -0.01 -43.23 -64.34
N ASN A 538 -0.91 -42.35 -64.77
CA ASN A 538 -1.39 -42.31 -66.16
C ASN A 538 -0.27 -41.98 -67.15
N TYR A 539 0.61 -41.04 -66.81
CA TYR A 539 1.78 -40.71 -67.61
C TYR A 539 2.71 -41.91 -67.79
N LEU A 540 3.04 -42.62 -66.71
CA LEU A 540 3.87 -43.84 -66.77
C LEU A 540 3.20 -44.94 -67.59
N LYS A 541 1.89 -45.16 -67.41
CA LYS A 541 1.13 -46.16 -68.17
C LYS A 541 1.14 -45.85 -69.67
N GLN A 542 0.97 -44.59 -70.05
CA GLN A 542 1.05 -44.16 -71.44
C GLN A 542 2.45 -44.41 -72.03
N ARG A 543 3.51 -44.05 -71.30
CA ARG A 543 4.90 -44.31 -71.70
C ARG A 543 5.21 -45.80 -71.87
N MET A 544 4.70 -46.65 -70.97
CA MET A 544 4.85 -48.10 -71.09
C MET A 544 4.13 -48.64 -72.33
N SER A 545 2.90 -48.19 -72.59
CA SER A 545 2.15 -48.58 -73.79
C SER A 545 2.84 -48.15 -75.09
N GLU A 546 3.45 -46.96 -75.12
CA GLU A 546 4.21 -46.48 -76.27
C GLU A 546 5.50 -47.28 -76.48
N ALA A 547 6.24 -47.58 -75.40
CA ALA A 547 7.42 -48.44 -75.46
C ALA A 547 7.09 -49.87 -75.91
N GLU A 548 5.95 -50.43 -75.49
CA GLU A 548 5.44 -51.72 -75.96
C GLU A 548 5.07 -51.69 -77.45
N ALA A 549 4.43 -50.62 -77.92
CA ALA A 549 4.10 -50.44 -79.33
C ALA A 549 5.36 -50.29 -80.19
N GLU A 550 6.36 -49.52 -79.74
CA GLU A 550 7.67 -49.42 -80.40
C GLU A 550 8.38 -50.78 -80.46
N LYS A 551 8.36 -51.53 -79.36
CA LYS A 551 8.88 -52.91 -79.32
C LYS A 551 8.18 -53.81 -80.35
N GLN A 552 6.84 -53.79 -80.41
CA GLN A 552 6.07 -54.59 -81.36
C GLN A 552 6.39 -54.22 -82.80
N TYR A 553 6.45 -52.91 -83.10
CA TYR A 553 6.82 -52.39 -84.42
C TYR A 553 8.22 -52.85 -84.84
N LEU A 554 9.22 -52.75 -83.94
CA LEU A 554 10.57 -53.23 -84.20
C LEU A 554 10.61 -54.75 -84.43
N PHE A 555 9.85 -55.51 -83.64
CA PHE A 555 9.77 -56.96 -83.78
C PHE A 555 9.18 -57.36 -85.14
N GLU A 556 8.12 -56.69 -85.58
CA GLU A 556 7.51 -56.93 -86.89
C GLU A 556 8.43 -56.53 -88.04
N LYS A 557 9.15 -55.41 -87.91
CA LYS A 557 10.19 -55.00 -88.86
C LYS A 557 11.31 -56.04 -89.01
N ILE A 558 11.80 -56.59 -87.89
CA ILE A 558 12.82 -57.65 -87.90
C ILE A 558 12.25 -58.91 -88.57
N LYS A 559 11.02 -59.32 -88.23
CA LYS A 559 10.34 -60.47 -88.83
C LYS A 559 10.20 -60.32 -90.35
N LEU A 560 9.84 -59.13 -90.84
CA LEU A 560 9.76 -58.84 -92.27
C LEU A 560 11.15 -58.92 -92.93
N GLN A 561 12.18 -58.33 -92.34
CA GLN A 561 13.56 -58.44 -92.83
C GLN A 561 14.07 -59.88 -92.87
N GLU A 562 13.75 -60.70 -91.87
CA GLU A 562 14.10 -62.13 -91.85
C GLU A 562 13.33 -62.91 -92.92
N SER A 563 12.03 -62.65 -93.11
CA SER A 563 11.27 -63.28 -94.19
C SER A 563 11.76 -62.88 -95.58
N SER A 564 12.22 -61.63 -95.77
CA SER A 564 12.91 -61.20 -97.00
C SER A 564 14.28 -61.87 -97.19
N ARG A 565 15.04 -62.13 -96.11
CA ARG A 565 16.30 -62.88 -96.16
C ARG A 565 16.09 -64.37 -96.50
N VAL A 566 15.04 -64.99 -95.97
CA VAL A 566 14.67 -66.38 -96.29
C VAL A 566 14.13 -66.50 -97.72
N ALA A 567 13.35 -65.53 -98.21
CA ALA A 567 12.90 -65.49 -99.60
C ALA A 567 14.06 -65.26 -100.60
N ALA A 568 15.05 -64.44 -100.24
CA ALA A 568 16.28 -64.25 -101.03
C ALA A 568 17.19 -65.51 -101.05
N SER A 569 17.09 -66.38 -100.03
CA SER A 569 17.82 -67.66 -99.99
C SER A 569 17.18 -68.79 -100.82
N GLN A 570 15.96 -68.60 -101.35
CA GLN A 570 15.33 -69.56 -102.27
C GLN A 570 15.59 -69.23 -103.76
N SER A 571 16.25 -68.11 -104.07
CA SER A 571 16.62 -67.74 -105.45
C SER A 571 18.11 -67.83 -105.76
N SER A 572 18.94 -68.34 -104.84
CA SER A 572 20.34 -68.68 -105.13
C SER A 572 20.78 -69.90 -104.33
N GLY A 573 21.12 -70.99 -105.03
CA GLY A 573 21.70 -72.18 -104.42
C GLY A 573 23.07 -71.87 -103.82
N GLY A 574 23.23 -72.09 -102.52
CA GLY A 574 24.52 -72.00 -101.83
C GLY A 574 24.35 -72.16 -100.33
N GLY A 575 24.96 -73.20 -99.75
CA GLY A 575 24.75 -73.67 -98.38
C GLY A 575 25.01 -72.65 -97.27
N GLY A 576 24.16 -72.70 -96.24
CA GLY A 576 24.29 -71.95 -94.99
C GLY A 576 24.35 -72.88 -93.77
N ASP A 577 25.29 -72.58 -92.89
CA ASP A 577 25.79 -73.32 -91.71
C ASP A 577 24.73 -73.70 -90.63
N PRO A 578 24.70 -74.96 -90.12
CA PRO A 578 23.76 -75.42 -89.07
C PRO A 578 23.82 -74.66 -87.74
N SER A 579 24.87 -73.90 -87.47
CA SER A 579 25.08 -73.18 -86.19
C SER A 579 24.13 -71.98 -85.99
N GLN A 580 23.71 -71.30 -87.06
CA GLN A 580 22.84 -70.11 -86.94
C GLN A 580 21.37 -70.43 -86.61
N VAL A 581 20.86 -71.57 -87.08
CA VAL A 581 19.46 -71.97 -86.84
C VAL A 581 19.23 -72.34 -85.37
N LEU A 582 20.23 -72.94 -84.72
CA LEU A 582 20.15 -73.28 -83.29
C LEU A 582 20.20 -72.05 -82.37
N MET A 583 20.94 -71.00 -82.75
CA MET A 583 21.01 -69.76 -81.96
C MET A 583 19.69 -68.98 -82.01
N TYR A 584 19.04 -68.98 -83.18
CA TYR A 584 17.73 -68.38 -83.39
C TYR A 584 16.59 -69.10 -82.65
N SER A 585 16.68 -70.43 -82.51
CA SER A 585 15.72 -71.19 -81.68
C SER A 585 15.85 -70.84 -80.20
N LYS A 586 17.09 -70.70 -79.69
CA LYS A 586 17.33 -70.34 -78.27
C LYS A 586 16.84 -68.93 -77.90
N ILE A 587 16.92 -67.97 -78.82
CA ILE A 587 16.39 -66.61 -78.60
C ILE A 587 14.86 -66.63 -78.58
N ARG A 588 14.22 -67.45 -79.42
CA ARG A 588 12.76 -67.63 -79.44
C ARG A 588 12.25 -68.27 -78.14
N ASP A 589 12.98 -69.24 -77.59
CA ASP A 589 12.62 -69.90 -76.33
C ASP A 589 12.78 -68.97 -75.10
N LEU A 590 13.76 -68.06 -75.10
CA LEU A 590 13.93 -67.04 -74.04
C LEU A 590 12.82 -65.96 -74.07
N LEU A 591 12.28 -65.64 -75.24
CA LEU A 591 11.21 -64.63 -75.40
C LEU A 591 9.82 -65.16 -75.01
N HIS A 592 9.55 -66.46 -75.15
CA HIS A 592 8.29 -67.06 -74.72
C HIS A 592 8.20 -67.32 -73.20
N GLY A 593 9.33 -67.35 -72.49
CA GLY A 593 9.37 -67.55 -71.03
C GLY A 593 8.91 -66.35 -70.18
N TYR A 594 8.77 -65.16 -70.77
CA TYR A 594 8.44 -63.92 -70.04
C TYR A 594 6.95 -63.56 -69.98
N SER A 595 6.05 -64.38 -70.54
CA SER A 595 4.60 -64.11 -70.58
C SER A 595 3.82 -64.51 -69.30
N LEU A 596 4.49 -64.77 -68.18
CA LEU A 596 3.84 -65.00 -66.89
C LEU A 596 4.17 -63.87 -65.92
N SER A 597 3.32 -62.85 -65.91
CA SER A 597 3.29 -61.85 -64.84
C SER A 597 2.57 -62.44 -63.62
N PRO A 598 3.11 -62.36 -62.39
CA PRO A 598 2.38 -62.80 -61.21
C PRO A 598 1.27 -61.80 -60.88
N LYS A 599 0.04 -62.30 -60.75
CA LYS A 599 -1.05 -61.64 -60.02
C LYS A 599 -0.56 -61.32 -58.61
N VAL A 600 -0.60 -60.05 -58.23
CA VAL A 600 -0.56 -59.63 -56.82
C VAL A 600 -2.00 -59.33 -56.42
N ASP A 601 -2.54 -60.15 -55.52
CA ASP A 601 -3.86 -59.96 -54.91
C ASP A 601 -3.88 -58.70 -54.03
N PRO A 602 -4.98 -57.92 -54.04
CA PRO A 602 -5.22 -56.86 -53.08
C PRO A 602 -5.96 -57.44 -51.88
N GLN A 603 -5.28 -57.66 -50.76
CA GLN A 603 -5.99 -57.98 -49.52
C GLN A 603 -5.35 -57.35 -48.28
N SER A 604 -6.25 -56.86 -47.42
CA SER A 604 -6.10 -56.48 -46.01
C SER A 604 -5.62 -55.05 -45.68
N ASN A 605 -6.56 -54.15 -45.38
CA ASN A 605 -6.90 -53.88 -43.96
C ASN A 605 -8.15 -53.00 -43.84
N GLU A 606 -9.26 -53.64 -43.48
CA GLU A 606 -10.39 -52.96 -42.83
C GLU A 606 -10.19 -53.00 -41.30
N ARG A 607 -10.52 -51.86 -40.67
CA ARG A 607 -10.95 -51.67 -39.26
C ARG A 607 -9.93 -51.77 -38.12
N HIS A 608 -9.75 -50.65 -37.39
CA HIS A 608 -10.47 -50.31 -36.15
C HIS A 608 -9.94 -48.95 -35.58
N PRO A 609 -10.56 -48.32 -34.55
CA PRO A 609 -11.70 -47.42 -34.69
C PRO A 609 -11.41 -46.00 -34.17
N PHE A 610 -12.30 -45.07 -34.50
CA PHE A 610 -12.47 -43.80 -33.80
C PHE A 610 -12.63 -44.02 -32.29
N ARG A 611 -11.82 -43.33 -31.49
CA ARG A 611 -12.21 -42.92 -30.14
C ARG A 611 -12.44 -41.42 -30.15
N SER A 612 -13.70 -41.06 -30.25
CA SER A 612 -14.25 -39.75 -29.90
C SER A 612 -14.12 -39.56 -28.39
N ASN A 613 -13.74 -38.37 -27.97
CA ASN A 613 -14.28 -37.74 -26.77
C ASN A 613 -14.32 -36.23 -27.03
N PRO A 614 -15.46 -35.56 -26.82
CA PRO A 614 -15.46 -34.24 -26.19
C PRO A 614 -14.96 -34.35 -24.74
#